data_AF-A0A7J4U9F3-F1
#
_entry.id   AF-A0A7J4U9F3-F1
#
_cell.length_a   1.000
_cell.length_b   1.000
_cell.length_c   1.000
_cell.angle_alpha   90.00
_cell.angle_beta   90.00
_cell.angle_gamma   90.00
#
_symmetry.space_group_name_H-M   'P 1'
#
loop_
_entity.id
_entity.type
_entity.pdbx_description
1 polymer ?
#
loop_
_entity_poly.entity_id
_entity_poly.type
_entity_poly.pdbx_seq_one_letter_code
_entity_poly.pdbx_strand_id
1 'polypeptide(L)'
;MQKKSQEKKSQASMEFILTLSLLLLVFSVVLVSVHERLDHVRKARTRLLAEQLADNVAVNINAVYLAGPGSSTTIQLPSSLKDGTLYLLSLTAGFAEIEWLSSDSVLRYQAPLLVLVTGNTTAIKDDIVLSGNGTTVLVIPTENSTSCEQSCTTAGFAAGSCQENQAMCMSLGNTHLDEGSPFCIPSAKKSCCCQP
;
A
#
# COMPACT_ATOMS: atom_id res chain seq x y z
N MET A 1 27.42 -59.70 -32.37
CA MET A 1 27.77 -58.31 -32.76
C MET A 1 26.76 -57.24 -32.33
N GLN A 2 25.65 -57.56 -31.64
CA GLN A 2 24.63 -56.55 -31.27
C GLN A 2 24.99 -55.66 -30.06
N LYS A 3 25.93 -56.07 -29.19
CA LYS A 3 26.27 -55.35 -27.95
C LYS A 3 26.89 -53.96 -28.19
N LYS A 4 27.61 -53.77 -29.31
CA LYS A 4 28.34 -52.53 -29.63
C LYS A 4 27.45 -51.37 -30.11
N SER A 5 26.23 -51.67 -30.58
CA SER A 5 25.27 -50.66 -31.06
C SER A 5 24.47 -50.05 -29.90
N GLN A 6 24.22 -50.82 -28.85
CA GLN A 6 23.45 -50.41 -27.68
C GLN A 6 24.23 -49.42 -26.80
N GLU A 7 25.55 -49.60 -26.65
CA GLU A 7 26.43 -48.66 -25.92
C GLU A 7 26.52 -47.29 -26.60
N LYS A 8 26.57 -47.25 -27.94
CA LYS A 8 26.61 -45.98 -28.68
C LYS A 8 25.33 -45.15 -28.55
N LYS A 9 24.17 -45.79 -28.44
CA LYS A 9 22.88 -45.10 -28.22
C LYS A 9 22.77 -44.54 -26.80
N SER A 10 23.28 -45.26 -25.80
CA SER A 10 23.31 -44.82 -24.40
C SER A 10 24.25 -43.63 -24.19
N GLN A 11 25.38 -43.59 -24.91
CA GLN A 11 26.33 -42.49 -24.83
C GLN A 11 25.73 -41.18 -25.40
N ALA A 12 25.04 -41.26 -26.54
CA ALA A 12 24.39 -40.09 -27.15
C ALA A 12 23.29 -39.49 -26.26
N SER A 13 22.50 -40.32 -25.56
CA SER A 13 21.51 -39.82 -24.59
C SER A 13 22.14 -39.15 -23.38
N MET A 14 23.30 -39.63 -22.92
CA MET A 14 24.00 -39.04 -21.76
C MET A 14 24.59 -37.67 -22.09
N GLU A 15 25.20 -37.52 -23.27
CA GLU A 15 25.70 -36.23 -23.76
C GLU A 15 24.57 -35.22 -23.98
N PHE A 16 23.42 -35.67 -24.48
CA PHE A 16 22.23 -34.82 -24.62
C PHE A 16 21.67 -34.37 -23.27
N ILE A 17 21.57 -35.26 -22.27
CA ILE A 17 21.11 -34.90 -20.92
C ILE A 17 22.08 -33.90 -20.27
N LEU A 18 23.39 -34.11 -20.41
CA LEU A 18 24.41 -33.19 -19.89
C LEU A 18 24.30 -31.80 -20.51
N THR A 19 24.20 -31.72 -21.84
CA THR A 19 24.05 -30.43 -22.55
C THR A 19 22.74 -29.72 -22.20
N LEU A 20 21.64 -30.47 -22.09
CA LEU A 20 20.35 -29.93 -21.65
C LEU A 20 20.40 -29.42 -20.21
N SER A 21 21.05 -30.14 -19.30
CA SER A 21 21.18 -29.72 -17.90
C SER A 21 21.99 -28.43 -17.75
N LEU A 22 23.07 -28.29 -18.52
CA LEU A 22 23.87 -27.06 -18.55
C LEU A 22 23.03 -25.89 -19.08
N LEU A 23 22.25 -26.11 -20.13
CA LEU A 23 21.38 -25.09 -20.72
C LEU A 23 20.28 -24.65 -19.74
N LEU A 24 19.66 -25.59 -19.01
CA LEU A 24 18.67 -25.28 -17.98
C LEU A 24 19.27 -24.51 -16.79
N LEU A 25 20.52 -24.79 -16.43
CA LEU A 25 21.22 -24.04 -15.38
C LEU A 25 21.43 -22.59 -15.79
N VAL A 26 21.94 -22.36 -17.00
CA VAL A 26 22.09 -21.01 -17.57
C VAL A 26 20.75 -20.30 -17.64
N PHE A 27 19.69 -20.99 -18.08
CA PHE A 27 18.35 -20.41 -18.16
C PHE A 27 17.79 -20.02 -16.79
N SER A 28 18.03 -20.84 -15.76
CA SER A 28 17.63 -20.54 -14.38
C SER A 28 18.29 -19.27 -13.85
N VAL A 29 19.59 -19.08 -14.09
CA VAL A 29 20.31 -17.86 -13.68
C VAL A 29 19.73 -16.62 -14.33
N VAL A 30 19.41 -16.71 -15.63
CA VAL A 30 18.79 -15.59 -16.36
C VAL A 30 17.40 -15.29 -15.80
N LEU A 31 16.57 -16.30 -15.54
CA LEU A 31 15.22 -16.12 -14.97
C LEU A 31 15.27 -15.43 -13.60
N VAL A 32 16.15 -15.86 -12.69
CA VAL A 32 16.32 -15.23 -11.37
C VAL A 32 16.74 -13.77 -11.54
N SER A 33 17.71 -13.51 -12.41
CA SER A 33 18.20 -12.14 -12.67
C SER A 33 17.10 -11.22 -13.23
N VAL A 34 16.23 -11.76 -14.10
CA VAL A 34 15.10 -11.00 -14.64
C VAL A 34 14.06 -10.72 -13.56
N HIS A 35 13.78 -11.70 -12.71
CA HIS A 35 12.81 -11.57 -11.62
C HIS A 35 13.22 -10.47 -10.64
N GLU A 36 14.47 -10.47 -10.18
CA GLU A 36 15.00 -9.42 -9.29
C GLU A 36 14.89 -8.03 -9.91
N ARG A 37 15.27 -7.89 -11.19
CA ARG A 37 15.17 -6.61 -11.90
C ARG A 37 13.73 -6.13 -12.01
N LEU A 38 12.80 -7.02 -12.31
CA LEU A 38 11.38 -6.67 -12.40
C LEU A 38 10.84 -6.19 -11.04
N ASP A 39 11.23 -6.82 -9.95
CA ASP A 39 10.81 -6.42 -8.62
C ASP A 39 11.38 -5.07 -8.19
N HIS A 40 12.65 -4.80 -8.52
CA HIS A 40 13.23 -3.46 -8.29
C HIS A 40 12.50 -2.37 -9.08
N VAL A 41 12.16 -2.63 -10.34
CA VAL A 41 11.41 -1.68 -11.18
C VAL A 41 10.01 -1.45 -10.62
N ARG A 42 9.32 -2.51 -10.18
CA ARG A 42 7.99 -2.40 -9.56
C ARG A 42 8.03 -1.56 -8.30
N LYS A 43 8.95 -1.85 -7.36
CA LYS A 43 9.11 -1.11 -6.11
C LYS A 43 9.40 0.38 -6.36
N ALA A 44 10.30 0.67 -7.31
CA ALA A 44 10.60 2.05 -7.69
C ALA A 44 9.37 2.77 -8.27
N ARG A 45 8.59 2.08 -9.11
CA ARG A 45 7.35 2.63 -9.68
C ARG A 45 6.30 2.91 -8.61
N THR A 46 6.03 1.97 -7.70
CA THR A 46 5.07 2.14 -6.60
C THR A 46 5.44 3.33 -5.73
N ARG A 47 6.74 3.46 -5.41
CA ARG A 47 7.26 4.60 -4.65
C ARG A 47 6.98 5.93 -5.35
N LEU A 48 7.31 6.06 -6.63
CA LEU A 48 7.05 7.28 -7.40
C LEU A 48 5.56 7.63 -7.46
N LEU A 49 4.68 6.62 -7.57
CA LEU A 49 3.24 6.82 -7.56
C LEU A 49 2.75 7.33 -6.20
N ALA A 50 3.29 6.80 -5.10
CA ALA A 50 2.98 7.26 -3.75
C ALA A 50 3.47 8.70 -3.52
N GLU A 51 4.71 9.00 -3.91
CA GLU A 51 5.30 10.34 -3.83
C GLU A 51 4.46 11.35 -4.63
N GLN A 52 4.11 11.02 -5.87
CA GLN A 52 3.28 11.86 -6.73
C GLN A 52 1.90 12.15 -6.11
N LEU A 53 1.28 11.17 -5.45
CA LEU A 53 -0.03 11.35 -4.81
C LEU A 53 0.08 12.28 -3.60
N ALA A 54 1.05 12.05 -2.72
CA ALA A 54 1.28 12.90 -1.54
C ALA A 54 1.62 14.34 -1.94
N ASP A 55 2.49 14.51 -2.94
CA ASP A 55 2.85 15.83 -3.46
C ASP A 55 1.63 16.53 -4.10
N ASN A 56 0.79 15.81 -4.84
CA ASN A 56 -0.42 16.38 -5.42
C ASN A 56 -1.39 16.88 -4.33
N VAL A 57 -1.60 16.10 -3.27
CA VAL A 57 -2.42 16.51 -2.13
C VAL A 57 -1.82 17.73 -1.45
N ALA A 58 -0.51 17.71 -1.18
CA ALA A 58 0.18 18.82 -0.53
C ALA A 58 0.09 20.12 -1.35
N VAL A 59 0.29 20.04 -2.67
CA VAL A 59 0.16 21.19 -3.58
C VAL A 59 -1.24 21.77 -3.54
N ASN A 60 -2.28 20.93 -3.57
CA ASN A 60 -3.66 21.42 -3.53
C ASN A 60 -4.04 22.04 -2.17
N ILE A 61 -3.58 21.46 -1.05
CA ILE A 61 -3.76 22.05 0.28
C ILE A 61 -3.07 23.41 0.36
N ASN A 62 -1.82 23.49 -0.12
CA ASN A 62 -1.07 24.73 -0.17
C ASN A 62 -1.75 25.76 -1.08
N ALA A 63 -2.32 25.33 -2.22
CA ALA A 63 -3.05 26.22 -3.13
C ALA A 63 -4.31 26.81 -2.48
N VAL A 64 -5.10 26.00 -1.77
CA VAL A 64 -6.29 26.48 -1.02
C VAL A 64 -5.88 27.47 0.07
N TYR A 65 -4.79 27.20 0.78
CA TYR A 65 -4.26 28.12 1.77
C TYR A 65 -3.85 29.46 1.16
N LEU A 66 -3.08 29.42 0.06
CA LEU A 66 -2.62 30.62 -0.65
C LEU A 66 -3.77 31.42 -1.28
N ALA A 67 -4.86 30.75 -1.69
CA ALA A 67 -6.07 31.39 -2.21
C ALA A 67 -6.83 32.20 -1.13
N GLY A 68 -6.63 31.87 0.14
CA GLY A 68 -7.17 32.63 1.26
C GLY A 68 -8.55 32.15 1.74
N PRO A 69 -9.15 32.88 2.70
CA PRO A 69 -10.38 32.48 3.36
C PRO A 69 -11.56 32.43 2.40
N GLY A 70 -12.39 31.38 2.51
CA GLY A 70 -13.55 31.16 1.64
C GLY A 70 -13.25 30.42 0.34
N SER A 71 -11.98 30.13 0.05
CA SER A 71 -11.58 29.24 -1.05
C SER A 71 -11.86 27.78 -0.66
N SER A 72 -12.45 27.02 -1.57
CA SER A 72 -12.61 25.58 -1.41
C SER A 72 -12.29 24.83 -2.71
N THR A 73 -11.78 23.61 -2.57
CA THR A 73 -11.59 22.69 -3.69
C THR A 73 -11.87 21.27 -3.24
N THR A 74 -12.27 20.42 -4.18
CA THR A 74 -12.41 18.99 -3.94
C THR A 74 -11.32 18.23 -4.67
N ILE A 75 -10.67 17.29 -4.00
CA ILE A 75 -9.68 16.38 -4.59
C ILE A 75 -10.24 14.98 -4.52
N GLN A 76 -10.14 14.23 -5.61
CA GLN A 76 -10.51 12.83 -5.64
C GLN A 76 -9.29 11.97 -5.30
N LEU A 77 -9.34 11.26 -4.18
CA LEU A 77 -8.30 10.30 -3.83
C LEU A 77 -8.70 8.92 -4.38
N PRO A 78 -7.83 8.25 -5.14
CA PRO A 78 -8.12 6.90 -5.60
C PRO A 78 -8.09 5.93 -4.41
N SER A 79 -8.92 4.90 -4.43
CA SER A 79 -8.95 3.88 -3.36
C SER A 79 -7.67 3.03 -3.26
N SER A 80 -6.84 3.05 -4.30
CA SER A 80 -5.50 2.45 -4.35
C SER A 80 -4.58 3.24 -5.28
N LEU A 81 -3.27 3.00 -5.19
CA LEU A 81 -2.32 3.53 -6.16
C LEU A 81 -2.60 2.94 -7.56
N LYS A 82 -2.06 3.56 -8.62
CA LYS A 82 -2.32 3.13 -10.01
C LYS A 82 -1.90 1.69 -10.34
N ASP A 83 -1.06 1.11 -9.51
CA ASP A 83 -0.60 -0.28 -9.59
C ASP A 83 -1.42 -1.25 -8.72
N GLY A 84 -2.46 -0.75 -8.03
CA GLY A 84 -3.34 -1.51 -7.15
C GLY A 84 -2.85 -1.59 -5.70
N THR A 85 -1.72 -0.98 -5.37
CA THR A 85 -1.19 -1.00 -4.00
C THR A 85 -2.05 -0.15 -3.07
N LEU A 86 -2.43 -0.73 -1.94
CA LEU A 86 -3.16 -0.03 -0.87
C LEU A 86 -2.22 0.93 -0.14
N TYR A 87 -2.74 2.09 0.22
CA TYR A 87 -2.02 3.13 0.93
C TYR A 87 -2.87 3.76 2.03
N LEU A 88 -2.22 4.42 2.97
CA LEU A 88 -2.82 5.21 4.02
C LEU A 88 -2.32 6.64 3.89
N LEU A 89 -3.24 7.61 3.78
CA LEU A 89 -2.90 9.02 3.75
C LEU A 89 -3.24 9.67 5.11
N SER A 90 -2.26 10.38 5.65
CA SER A 90 -2.35 11.08 6.92
C SER A 90 -1.86 12.53 6.75
N LEU A 91 -2.62 13.51 7.21
CA LEU A 91 -2.22 14.91 7.21
C LEU A 91 -1.86 15.32 8.64
N THR A 92 -0.62 15.77 8.83
CA THR A 92 -0.14 16.27 10.11
C THR A 92 0.28 17.74 9.93
N ALA A 93 0.42 18.47 11.03
CA ALA A 93 0.92 19.84 10.98
C ALA A 93 2.29 19.89 10.27
N GLY A 94 2.31 20.51 9.09
CA GLY A 94 3.52 20.72 8.30
C GLY A 94 3.86 19.65 7.27
N PHE A 95 3.16 18.51 7.21
CA PHE A 95 3.39 17.50 6.17
C PHE A 95 2.17 16.59 5.91
N ALA A 96 2.06 16.15 4.66
CA ALA A 96 1.18 15.06 4.23
C ALA A 96 2.01 13.77 4.14
N GLU A 97 1.68 12.80 4.98
CA GLU A 97 2.35 11.50 5.04
C GLU A 97 1.53 10.44 4.30
N ILE A 98 2.18 9.72 3.40
CA ILE A 98 1.61 8.52 2.76
C ILE A 98 2.39 7.29 3.21
N GLU A 99 1.67 6.28 3.65
CA GLU A 99 2.22 4.97 4.01
C GLU A 99 1.69 3.91 3.04
N TRP A 100 2.53 2.98 2.61
CA TRP A 100 2.11 1.86 1.76
C TRP A 100 2.90 0.60 2.09
N LEU A 101 2.32 -0.56 1.80
CA LEU A 101 2.99 -1.84 1.93
C LEU A 101 3.82 -2.16 0.68
N SER A 102 5.08 -2.52 0.89
CA SER A 102 5.97 -3.06 -0.14
C SER A 102 6.59 -4.37 0.35
N SER A 103 6.19 -5.48 -0.28
CA SER A 103 6.56 -6.87 0.04
C SER A 103 6.27 -7.26 1.49
N ASP A 104 7.07 -6.80 2.44
CA ASP A 104 6.97 -7.11 3.88
C ASP A 104 7.28 -5.90 4.77
N SER A 105 7.41 -4.71 4.17
CA SER A 105 7.78 -3.48 4.89
C SER A 105 6.78 -2.36 4.61
N VAL A 106 6.45 -1.61 5.66
CA VAL A 106 5.72 -0.35 5.54
C VAL A 106 6.72 0.72 5.13
N LEU A 107 6.53 1.30 3.95
CA LEU A 107 7.28 2.45 3.47
C LEU A 107 6.46 3.71 3.72
N ARG A 108 7.17 4.82 3.95
CA ARG A 108 6.59 6.13 4.27
C ARG A 108 7.23 7.21 3.44
N TYR A 109 6.43 8.18 3.02
CA TYR A 109 6.90 9.39 2.37
C TYR A 109 6.13 10.60 2.92
N GLN A 110 6.83 11.72 3.08
CA GLN A 110 6.28 12.95 3.65
C GLN A 110 6.45 14.10 2.66
N ALA A 111 5.33 14.64 2.19
CA ALA A 111 5.28 15.85 1.37
C ALA A 111 5.07 17.08 2.26
N PRO A 112 5.83 18.18 2.09
CA PRO A 112 5.74 19.34 2.98
C PRO A 112 4.45 20.15 2.78
N LEU A 113 3.87 20.63 3.87
CA LEU A 113 2.73 21.54 3.89
C LEU A 113 3.14 22.90 4.44
N LEU A 114 2.66 23.97 3.82
CA LEU A 114 2.90 25.36 4.23
C LEU A 114 1.99 25.81 5.39
N VAL A 115 1.00 24.98 5.75
CA VAL A 115 -0.12 25.35 6.61
C VAL A 115 -0.45 24.23 7.60
N LEU A 116 -1.05 24.60 8.74
CA LEU A 116 -1.72 23.64 9.62
C LEU A 116 -3.02 23.15 8.99
N VAL A 117 -3.18 21.83 8.99
CA VAL A 117 -4.41 21.16 8.56
C VAL A 117 -5.24 20.80 9.77
N THR A 118 -6.55 21.00 9.68
CA THR A 118 -7.53 20.69 10.74
C THR A 118 -8.67 19.85 10.17
N GLY A 119 -9.33 19.01 10.98
CA GLY A 119 -10.43 18.14 10.54
C GLY A 119 -10.09 16.65 10.65
N ASN A 120 -10.69 15.82 9.79
CA ASN A 120 -10.35 14.40 9.70
C ASN A 120 -9.11 14.25 8.83
N THR A 121 -7.97 14.07 9.49
CA THR A 121 -6.66 14.05 8.84
C THR A 121 -6.03 12.68 8.80
N THR A 122 -6.68 11.64 9.31
CA THR A 122 -6.11 10.29 9.42
C THR A 122 -6.91 9.32 8.58
N ALA A 123 -6.22 8.40 7.91
CA ALA A 123 -6.86 7.33 7.15
C ALA A 123 -7.88 7.84 6.13
N ILE A 124 -7.49 8.90 5.40
CA ILE A 124 -8.41 9.57 4.49
C ILE A 124 -8.61 8.73 3.23
N LYS A 125 -9.87 8.49 2.89
CA LYS A 125 -10.29 7.71 1.74
C LYS A 125 -11.30 8.51 0.92
N ASP A 126 -11.29 8.31 -0.40
CA ASP A 126 -12.22 8.92 -1.36
C ASP A 126 -12.09 10.45 -1.47
N ASP A 127 -13.15 11.16 -1.85
CA ASP A 127 -13.05 12.58 -2.13
C ASP A 127 -12.83 13.40 -0.85
N ILE A 128 -11.94 14.39 -0.91
CA ILE A 128 -11.69 15.34 0.17
C ILE A 128 -12.09 16.74 -0.25
N VAL A 129 -12.90 17.38 0.57
CA VAL A 129 -13.21 18.79 0.46
C VAL A 129 -12.23 19.56 1.33
N LEU A 130 -11.48 20.46 0.69
CA LEU A 130 -10.57 21.38 1.34
C LEU A 130 -11.23 22.76 1.42
N SER A 131 -11.18 23.39 2.59
CA SER A 131 -11.70 24.73 2.79
C SER A 131 -10.71 25.60 3.57
N GLY A 132 -10.35 26.75 3.00
CA GLY A 132 -9.45 27.71 3.63
C GLY A 132 -10.18 28.60 4.62
N ASN A 133 -9.66 28.68 5.86
CA ASN A 133 -10.15 29.60 6.89
C ASN A 133 -9.15 30.74 7.19
N GLY A 134 -8.22 31.00 6.27
CA GLY A 134 -7.20 32.05 6.37
C GLY A 134 -5.95 31.67 7.18
N THR A 135 -6.08 30.91 8.26
CA THR A 135 -4.93 30.42 9.07
C THR A 135 -4.70 28.92 8.97
N THR A 136 -5.75 28.15 8.70
CA THR A 136 -5.70 26.70 8.53
C THR A 136 -6.50 26.27 7.31
N VAL A 137 -6.24 25.04 6.85
CA VAL A 137 -7.08 24.35 5.87
C VAL A 137 -7.89 23.28 6.59
N LEU A 138 -9.22 23.37 6.47
CA LEU A 138 -10.15 22.35 6.95
C LEU A 138 -10.28 21.25 5.90
N VAL A 139 -10.09 20.00 6.32
CA VAL A 139 -10.26 18.81 5.48
C VAL A 139 -11.51 18.05 5.93
N ILE A 140 -12.42 17.87 4.99
CA ILE A 140 -13.68 17.16 5.19
C ILE A 140 -13.75 16.03 4.15
N PRO A 141 -13.52 14.77 4.54
CA PRO A 141 -13.72 13.65 3.62
C PRO A 141 -15.22 13.47 3.31
N THR A 142 -15.55 13.17 2.06
CA THR A 142 -16.94 13.00 1.60
C THR A 142 -17.54 11.67 2.05
N GLU A 143 -16.70 10.66 2.26
CA GLU A 143 -17.04 9.50 3.08
C GLU A 143 -16.35 9.66 4.43
N ASN A 144 -17.15 9.79 5.50
CA ASN A 144 -16.62 9.91 6.84
C ASN A 144 -15.81 8.65 7.16
N SER A 145 -14.59 8.78 7.70
CA SER A 145 -13.79 7.62 8.13
C SER A 145 -14.67 6.74 9.00
N THR A 146 -14.93 5.60 8.44
CA THR A 146 -15.96 4.70 8.85
C THR A 146 -15.50 3.88 10.05
N SER A 147 -16.41 3.52 10.96
CA SER A 147 -16.14 2.75 12.19
C SER A 147 -15.27 1.50 11.95
N CYS A 148 -14.71 0.93 13.01
CA CYS A 148 -13.96 -0.35 12.99
C CYS A 148 -14.63 -1.42 12.09
N GLU A 149 -15.96 -1.45 12.08
CA GLU A 149 -16.80 -2.36 11.30
C GLU A 149 -16.66 -2.18 9.78
N GLN A 150 -16.57 -0.95 9.31
CA GLN A 150 -16.47 -0.63 7.90
C GLN A 150 -15.04 -0.80 7.36
N SER A 151 -14.01 -0.61 8.20
CA SER A 151 -12.64 -0.99 7.88
C SER A 151 -12.52 -2.51 7.66
N CYS A 152 -13.11 -3.30 8.56
CA CYS A 152 -13.11 -4.76 8.47
C CYS A 152 -13.92 -5.28 7.27
N THR A 153 -15.10 -4.72 6.99
CA THR A 153 -15.91 -5.13 5.83
C THR A 153 -15.26 -4.80 4.50
N THR A 154 -14.53 -3.68 4.40
CA THR A 154 -13.74 -3.36 3.20
C THR A 154 -12.58 -4.34 3.00
N ALA A 155 -12.00 -4.86 4.08
CA ALA A 155 -10.97 -5.89 4.04
C ALA A 155 -11.51 -7.31 3.79
N GLY A 156 -12.82 -7.47 3.54
CA GLY A 156 -13.45 -8.75 3.22
C GLY A 156 -13.95 -9.55 4.43
N PHE A 157 -13.99 -8.95 5.62
CA PHE A 157 -14.51 -9.55 6.85
C PHE A 157 -16.00 -9.23 7.04
N ALA A 158 -16.75 -10.03 7.81
CA ALA A 158 -18.20 -9.82 7.97
C ALA A 158 -18.55 -8.61 8.85
N ALA A 159 -17.72 -8.33 9.85
CA ALA A 159 -17.93 -7.29 10.84
C ALA A 159 -16.60 -6.94 11.54
N GLY A 160 -16.57 -5.84 12.28
CA GLY A 160 -15.42 -5.41 13.06
C GLY A 160 -15.82 -4.74 14.36
N SER A 161 -15.11 -5.01 15.45
CA SER A 161 -15.38 -4.43 16.77
C SER A 161 -14.11 -3.90 17.44
N CYS A 162 -14.30 -2.92 18.32
CA CYS A 162 -13.25 -2.38 19.18
C CYS A 162 -13.16 -3.20 20.48
N GLN A 163 -12.02 -3.82 20.76
CA GLN A 163 -11.76 -4.48 22.04
C GLN A 163 -10.40 -4.02 22.59
N GLU A 164 -10.36 -3.49 23.81
CA GLU A 164 -9.13 -3.03 24.49
C GLU A 164 -8.23 -2.09 23.65
N ASN A 165 -8.82 -1.10 22.97
CA ASN A 165 -8.13 -0.18 22.05
C ASN A 165 -7.50 -0.82 20.81
N GLN A 166 -7.96 -2.01 20.43
CA GLN A 166 -7.59 -2.70 19.21
C GLN A 166 -8.82 -2.93 18.34
N ALA A 167 -8.67 -2.77 17.03
CA ALA A 167 -9.69 -3.15 16.06
C ALA A 167 -9.59 -4.65 15.80
N MET A 168 -10.70 -5.38 15.95
CA MET A 168 -10.80 -6.81 15.69
C MET A 168 -11.78 -7.06 14.55
N CYS A 169 -11.34 -7.72 13.48
CA CYS A 169 -12.18 -8.07 12.33
C CYS A 169 -12.65 -9.53 12.41
N MET A 170 -13.95 -9.78 12.25
CA MET A 170 -14.56 -11.12 12.31
C MET A 170 -14.61 -11.77 10.92
N SER A 171 -13.96 -12.92 10.75
CA SER A 171 -14.02 -13.71 9.51
C SER A 171 -15.31 -14.55 9.42
N LEU A 172 -15.90 -14.64 8.22
CA LEU A 172 -17.07 -15.47 7.93
C LEU A 172 -16.73 -16.96 8.07
N GLY A 173 -16.87 -17.51 9.28
CA GLY A 173 -16.79 -18.96 9.50
C GLY A 173 -16.20 -19.41 10.83
N ASN A 174 -15.60 -18.53 11.64
CA ASN A 174 -15.02 -18.89 12.93
C ASN A 174 -15.43 -17.89 14.01
N THR A 175 -16.04 -18.38 15.10
CA THR A 175 -16.28 -17.64 16.35
C THR A 175 -15.02 -17.57 17.23
N HIS A 176 -13.84 -17.77 16.64
CA HIS A 176 -12.55 -17.60 17.31
C HIS A 176 -11.90 -16.31 16.79
N LEU A 177 -11.61 -15.41 17.72
CA LEU A 177 -10.84 -14.19 17.52
C LEU A 177 -9.42 -14.59 17.16
N ASP A 178 -9.10 -14.62 15.87
CA ASP A 178 -7.72 -14.78 15.42
C ASP A 178 -6.99 -13.45 15.66
N GLU A 179 -6.07 -13.46 16.63
CA GLU A 179 -5.16 -12.38 17.05
C GLU A 179 -4.16 -11.92 15.95
N GLY A 180 -4.45 -12.17 14.67
CA GLY A 180 -3.45 -12.12 13.60
C GLY A 180 -3.99 -11.80 12.21
N SER A 181 -5.00 -10.95 12.07
CA SER A 181 -5.36 -10.38 10.76
C SER A 181 -4.73 -8.98 10.57
N PRO A 182 -4.07 -8.72 9.41
CA PRO A 182 -3.20 -7.57 9.24
C PRO A 182 -4.02 -6.32 8.89
N PHE A 183 -3.52 -5.16 9.30
CA PHE A 183 -4.08 -3.81 9.16
C PHE A 183 -4.91 -3.28 10.33
N CYS A 184 -4.33 -3.36 11.52
CA CYS A 184 -4.16 -2.14 12.31
C CYS A 184 -2.66 -1.93 12.52
N ILE A 185 -2.11 -0.81 12.06
CA ILE A 185 -0.69 -0.49 12.18
C ILE A 185 -0.39 -0.31 13.68
N PRO A 186 0.29 -1.25 14.37
CA PRO A 186 0.52 -1.17 15.81
C PRO A 186 1.80 -0.38 16.11
N SER A 187 2.03 0.73 15.39
CA SER A 187 3.31 1.45 15.45
C SER A 187 3.18 2.93 15.10
N ALA A 188 2.40 3.63 15.90
CA ALA A 188 2.71 4.98 16.34
C ALA A 188 1.91 5.24 17.62
N LYS A 189 2.52 5.86 18.62
CA LYS A 189 1.85 6.26 19.86
C LYS A 189 0.70 7.24 19.56
N LYS A 190 -0.51 6.72 19.32
CA LYS A 190 -1.85 7.27 19.64
C LYS A 190 -2.92 6.46 18.89
N SER A 191 -3.63 5.62 19.66
CA SER A 191 -5.03 5.22 19.50
C SER A 191 -5.63 5.41 18.09
N CYS A 192 -5.52 4.39 17.25
CA CYS A 192 -6.43 4.23 16.12
C CYS A 192 -7.67 3.47 16.60
N CYS A 193 -8.83 3.95 16.17
CA CYS A 193 -10.15 3.30 16.16
C CYS A 193 -11.02 3.31 17.43
N CYS A 194 -10.49 3.49 18.64
CA CYS A 194 -11.34 3.48 19.84
C CYS A 194 -10.90 4.60 20.82
N GLN A 195 -11.66 5.69 20.88
CA GLN A 195 -11.69 6.58 22.04
C GLN A 195 -13.06 6.41 22.72
N PRO A 196 -13.14 6.61 24.06
CA PRO A 196 -14.36 6.37 24.84
C PRO A 196 -15.55 7.22 24.39
#